data_AF-A0A4Q3C7B8-F1
#
_entry.id   AF-A0A4Q3C7B8-F1
#
_cell.length_a   1.000
_cell.length_b   1.000
_cell.length_c   1.000
_cell.angle_alpha   90.00
_cell.angle_beta   90.00
_cell.angle_gamma   90.00
#
_symmetry.space_group_name_H-M   'P 1'
#
loop_
_entity.id
_entity.type
_entity.pdbx_description
1 polymer ?
#
loop_
_entity_poly.entity_id
_entity_poly.type
_entity_poly.pdbx_seq_one_letter_code
_entity_poly.pdbx_strand_id
1 'polypeptide(L)'
;IYQVLDARGNFKNMLAMIDKAGYKNTLSTAGYWTMFAPNDDAFTKFFQDRGIGGVANVDSATARAVVQYLLVYNAFDKTRIDDYQSSSGWVPDMAFRRRTAYYTGFYTDTTNAGVSSWVVSAI
;
A
#
# COMPACT_ATOMS: atom_id res chain seq x y z
N ILE A 1 -2.72 -1.19 13.46
CA ILE A 1 -1.59 -0.64 12.66
C ILE A 1 -1.34 0.82 13.01
N TYR A 2 -2.38 1.66 13.01
CA TYR A 2 -2.25 3.10 13.25
C TYR A 2 -1.50 3.43 14.56
N GLN A 3 -1.92 2.83 15.68
CA GLN A 3 -1.32 3.06 17.00
C GLN A 3 0.15 2.62 17.06
N VAL A 4 0.54 1.61 16.28
CA VAL A 4 1.94 1.14 16.22
C VAL A 4 2.81 2.14 15.48
N LEU A 5 2.31 2.73 14.40
CA LEU A 5 3.02 3.79 13.66
C LEU A 5 3.16 5.05 14.51
N ASP A 6 2.11 5.43 15.22
CA ASP A 6 2.11 6.56 16.17
C ASP A 6 3.13 6.36 17.29
N ALA A 7 3.11 5.20 17.95
CA ALA A 7 4.05 4.87 19.03
C ALA A 7 5.52 4.84 18.57
N ARG A 8 5.80 4.55 17.30
CA ARG A 8 7.18 4.56 16.76
C ARG A 8 7.71 5.97 16.46
N GLY A 9 6.82 6.96 16.28
CA GLY A 9 7.17 8.39 16.18
C GLY A 9 7.86 8.85 14.90
N ASN A 10 8.31 7.95 14.02
CA ASN A 10 9.00 8.24 12.74
C ASN A 10 8.14 8.03 11.48
N PHE A 11 6.82 8.09 11.65
CA PHE A 11 5.81 7.87 10.61
C PHE A 11 4.79 9.02 10.53
N LYS A 12 5.18 10.25 10.89
CA LYS A 12 4.25 11.39 10.99
C LYS A 12 3.58 11.71 9.66
N ASN A 13 4.33 11.70 8.57
CA ASN A 13 3.79 11.91 7.22
C ASN A 13 2.84 10.79 6.81
N MET A 14 3.16 9.54 7.17
CA MET A 14 2.31 8.39 6.88
C MET A 14 0.98 8.47 7.65
N LEU A 15 1.01 8.84 8.94
CA LEU A 15 -0.20 9.04 9.74
C LEU A 15 -1.09 10.14 9.15
N ALA A 16 -0.49 11.27 8.73
CA ALA A 16 -1.23 12.34 8.06
C ALA A 16 -1.86 11.89 6.74
N MET A 17 -1.17 11.04 5.96
CA MET A 17 -1.72 10.44 4.74
C MET A 17 -2.88 9.48 5.03
N ILE A 18 -2.76 8.65 6.07
CA ILE A 18 -3.84 7.74 6.52
C ILE A 18 -5.08 8.53 6.95
N ASP A 19 -4.88 9.61 7.70
CA ASP A 19 -5.96 10.48 8.16
C ASP A 19 -6.66 11.15 6.97
N LYS A 20 -5.87 11.72 6.06
CA LYS A 20 -6.40 12.35 4.83
C LYS A 20 -7.09 11.35 3.90
N ALA A 21 -6.64 10.09 3.87
CA ALA A 21 -7.27 9.02 3.11
C ALA A 21 -8.60 8.53 3.73
N GLY A 22 -8.85 8.83 5.01
CA GLY A 22 -10.01 8.34 5.76
C GLY A 22 -9.85 6.92 6.33
N TYR A 23 -8.62 6.41 6.44
CA TYR A 23 -8.33 5.01 6.84
C TYR A 23 -8.02 4.84 8.32
N LYS A 24 -8.03 5.93 9.12
CA LYS A 24 -7.69 5.90 10.54
C LYS A 24 -8.49 4.83 11.31
N ASN A 25 -9.82 4.83 11.19
CA ASN A 25 -10.67 3.88 11.91
C ASN A 25 -10.40 2.43 11.48
N THR A 26 -10.27 2.18 10.17
CA THR A 26 -9.96 0.86 9.61
C THR A 26 -8.63 0.31 10.14
N LEU A 27 -7.58 1.14 10.15
CA LEU A 27 -6.23 0.74 10.57
C LEU A 27 -6.02 0.78 12.09
N SER A 28 -6.95 1.39 12.83
CA SER A 28 -6.99 1.41 14.30
C SER A 28 -7.76 0.24 14.89
N THR A 29 -8.63 -0.41 14.11
CA THR A 29 -9.41 -1.57 14.52
C THR A 29 -8.63 -2.87 14.28
N ALA A 30 -8.97 -3.93 15.02
CA ALA A 30 -8.43 -5.27 14.76
C ALA A 30 -8.82 -5.75 13.36
N GLY A 31 -7.84 -6.25 12.60
CA GLY A 31 -8.05 -6.78 11.26
C GLY A 31 -6.77 -7.38 10.69
N TYR A 32 -6.91 -8.33 9.77
CA TYR A 32 -5.79 -8.97 9.09
C TYR A 32 -5.30 -8.11 7.94
N TRP A 33 -4.41 -7.18 8.26
CA TRP A 33 -3.81 -6.24 7.32
C TRP A 33 -2.29 -6.26 7.44
N THR A 34 -1.62 -6.10 6.31
CA THR A 34 -0.17 -5.88 6.26
C THR A 34 0.07 -4.53 5.59
N MET A 35 0.79 -3.62 6.25
CA MET A 35 1.03 -2.27 5.73
C MET A 35 2.53 -2.05 5.54
N PHE A 36 2.92 -1.65 4.33
CA PHE A 36 4.27 -1.19 4.03
C PHE A 36 4.36 0.32 4.27
N ALA A 37 4.54 0.72 5.52
CA ALA A 37 4.61 2.14 5.88
C ALA A 37 6.01 2.73 5.60
N PRO A 38 6.15 3.75 4.73
CA PRO A 38 7.39 4.50 4.57
C PRO A 38 7.61 5.40 5.78
N ASN A 39 8.87 5.53 6.21
CA ASN A 39 9.25 6.46 7.28
C ASN A 39 9.26 7.92 6.78
N ASP A 40 9.42 8.86 7.72
CA ASP A 40 9.45 10.29 7.41
C ASP A 40 10.60 10.71 6.48
N ASP A 41 11.75 10.03 6.52
CA ASP A 41 12.86 10.29 5.60
C ASP A 41 12.52 9.93 4.15
N ALA A 42 11.83 8.80 3.94
CA ALA A 42 11.36 8.38 2.62
C ALA A 42 10.33 9.38 2.05
N PHE A 43 9.43 9.89 2.89
CA PHE A 43 8.49 10.95 2.50
C PHE A 43 9.22 12.26 2.14
N THR A 44 10.21 12.66 2.94
CA THR A 44 11.03 13.85 2.67
C THR A 44 11.69 13.75 1.30
N LYS A 45 12.32 12.61 0.99
CA LYS A 45 12.94 12.37 -0.31
C LYS A 45 11.90 12.40 -1.45
N PHE A 46 10.78 11.69 -1.28
CA PHE A 46 9.72 11.66 -2.28
C PHE A 46 9.16 13.07 -2.58
N PHE A 47 8.95 13.89 -1.56
CA PHE A 47 8.44 15.24 -1.72
C PHE A 47 9.45 16.16 -2.41
N GLN A 48 10.73 16.05 -2.09
CA GLN A 48 11.80 16.77 -2.78
C GLN A 48 11.86 16.39 -4.27
N ASP A 49 11.86 15.08 -4.57
CA ASP A 49 11.95 14.57 -5.94
C ASP A 49 10.74 14.98 -6.81
N ARG A 50 9.57 15.17 -6.18
CA ARG A 50 8.32 15.53 -6.86
C ARG A 50 7.96 17.01 -6.77
N GLY A 51 8.75 17.83 -6.07
CA GLY A 51 8.43 19.24 -5.83
C GLY A 51 7.14 19.47 -5.04
N ILE A 52 6.77 18.53 -4.16
CA ILE A 52 5.54 18.61 -3.35
C ILE A 52 5.90 19.25 -2.00
N GLY A 53 5.14 20.27 -1.57
CA GLY A 53 5.38 20.98 -0.31
C GLY A 53 5.12 20.18 0.98
N GLY A 54 4.70 18.92 0.85
CA GLY A 54 4.35 18.02 1.95
C GLY A 54 2.97 17.39 1.80
N VAL A 55 2.54 16.63 2.82
CA VAL A 55 1.25 15.93 2.83
C VAL A 55 0.07 16.90 2.65
N ALA A 56 0.18 18.15 3.08
CA ALA A 56 -0.86 19.17 2.92
C ALA A 56 -1.25 19.39 1.45
N ASN A 57 -0.28 19.33 0.54
CA ASN A 57 -0.44 19.54 -0.90
C ASN A 57 -0.92 18.30 -1.66
N VAL A 58 -1.03 17.14 -1.00
CA VAL A 58 -1.60 15.92 -1.59
C VAL A 58 -3.11 15.96 -1.43
N ASP A 59 -3.89 15.74 -2.50
CA ASP A 59 -5.35 15.66 -2.37
C ASP A 59 -5.79 14.32 -1.75
N SER A 60 -7.06 14.26 -1.31
CA SER A 60 -7.59 13.07 -0.63
C SER A 60 -7.67 11.84 -1.53
N ALA A 61 -7.81 11.99 -2.85
CA ALA A 61 -7.88 10.86 -3.77
C ALA A 61 -6.49 10.26 -3.98
N THR A 62 -5.46 11.08 -4.17
CA THR A 62 -4.06 10.61 -4.21
C THR A 62 -3.64 10.02 -2.87
N ALA A 63 -4.00 10.64 -1.74
CA ALA A 63 -3.70 10.07 -0.42
C ALA A 63 -4.33 8.67 -0.25
N ARG A 64 -5.59 8.51 -0.66
CA ARG A 64 -6.28 7.22 -0.66
C ARG A 64 -5.58 6.20 -1.55
N ALA A 65 -5.22 6.59 -2.78
CA ALA A 65 -4.52 5.72 -3.71
C ALA A 65 -3.19 5.20 -3.11
N VAL A 66 -2.39 6.09 -2.53
CA VAL A 66 -1.12 5.73 -1.88
C VAL A 66 -1.35 4.79 -0.69
N VAL A 67 -2.27 5.13 0.22
CA VAL A 67 -2.55 4.29 1.41
C VAL A 67 -3.05 2.91 0.99
N GLN A 68 -3.97 2.85 0.03
CA GLN A 68 -4.49 1.59 -0.51
C GLN A 68 -3.42 0.77 -1.21
N TYR A 69 -2.48 1.41 -1.89
CA TYR A 69 -1.39 0.73 -2.59
C TYR A 69 -0.41 0.08 -1.59
N LEU A 70 -0.16 0.73 -0.46
CA LEU A 70 0.73 0.24 0.59
C LEU A 70 0.08 -0.78 1.53
N LEU A 71 -1.25 -0.89 1.48
CA LEU A 71 -2.04 -1.78 2.33
C LEU A 71 -2.32 -3.10 1.60
N VAL A 72 -1.76 -4.19 2.10
CA VAL A 72 -1.97 -5.56 1.63
C VAL A 72 -3.04 -6.26 2.49
N TYR A 73 -3.92 -7.00 1.81
CA TYR A 73 -4.91 -7.85 2.46
C TYR A 73 -4.25 -9.06 3.14
N ASN A 74 -4.83 -9.51 4.24
CA ASN A 74 -4.32 -10.57 5.13
C ASN A 74 -3.08 -10.16 5.93
N ALA A 75 -2.87 -10.89 7.03
CA ALA A 75 -1.66 -10.79 7.83
C ALA A 75 -0.62 -11.74 7.25
N PHE A 76 0.41 -11.18 6.63
CA PHE A 76 1.59 -11.93 6.22
C PHE A 76 2.73 -11.59 7.18
N ASP A 77 3.38 -12.62 7.68
CA ASP A 77 4.63 -12.47 8.40
C ASP A 77 5.79 -12.35 7.40
N LYS A 78 6.98 -11.98 7.91
CA LYS A 78 8.18 -11.81 7.08
C LYS A 78 8.58 -13.11 6.35
N THR A 79 8.22 -14.26 6.89
CA THR A 79 8.61 -15.58 6.37
C THR A 79 7.66 -16.15 5.34
N ARG A 80 6.49 -15.52 5.15
CA ARG A 80 5.42 -15.99 4.25
C ARG A 80 4.97 -14.92 3.27
N ILE A 81 5.74 -13.84 3.15
CA ILE A 81 5.42 -12.71 2.26
C ILE A 81 5.76 -13.02 0.79
N ASP A 82 6.53 -14.06 0.58
CA ASP A 82 6.95 -14.75 -0.63
C ASP A 82 6.11 -16.02 -0.94
N ASP A 83 5.45 -16.60 0.07
CA ASP A 83 4.65 -17.82 -0.11
C ASP A 83 3.26 -17.60 -0.74
N TYR A 84 2.91 -18.35 -1.77
CA TYR A 84 1.57 -18.37 -2.35
C TYR A 84 0.62 -19.24 -1.51
N GLN A 85 -0.50 -18.68 -1.07
CA GLN A 85 -1.54 -19.42 -0.35
C GLN A 85 -2.50 -20.09 -1.34
N SER A 86 -2.28 -21.37 -1.64
CA SER A 86 -3.18 -22.18 -2.46
C SER A 86 -4.29 -22.82 -1.62
N SER A 87 -5.31 -23.39 -2.27
CA SER A 87 -6.35 -24.20 -1.62
C SER A 87 -5.79 -25.47 -0.94
N SER A 88 -4.62 -25.94 -1.37
CA SER A 88 -3.94 -27.11 -0.82
C SER A 88 -2.86 -26.77 0.23
N GLY A 89 -2.70 -25.48 0.57
CA GLY A 89 -1.67 -25.01 1.51
C GLY A 89 -0.71 -23.99 0.89
N TRP A 90 0.33 -23.65 1.64
CA TRP A 90 1.34 -22.68 1.23
C TRP A 90 2.31 -23.29 0.23
N VAL A 91 2.57 -22.55 -0.86
CA VAL A 91 3.55 -22.89 -1.88
C VAL A 91 4.68 -21.87 -1.78
N PRO A 92 5.89 -22.30 -1.36
CA PRO A 92 7.03 -21.39 -1.20
C PRO A 92 7.40 -20.65 -2.48
N ASP A 93 7.87 -19.41 -2.35
CA ASP A 93 8.48 -18.58 -3.41
C ASP A 93 7.64 -18.33 -4.68
N MET A 94 6.33 -18.61 -4.63
CA MET A 94 5.43 -18.53 -5.78
C MET A 94 4.47 -17.33 -5.72
N ALA A 95 4.64 -16.40 -4.77
CA ALA A 95 3.82 -15.18 -4.72
C ALA A 95 4.31 -14.13 -5.74
N PHE A 96 3.73 -14.15 -6.93
CA PHE A 96 4.06 -13.17 -7.98
C PHE A 96 3.65 -11.72 -7.66
N ARG A 97 2.61 -11.52 -6.83
CA ARG A 97 2.16 -10.20 -6.34
C ARG A 97 1.19 -10.36 -5.18
N ARG A 98 1.33 -9.55 -4.12
CA ARG A 98 0.34 -9.47 -3.04
C ARG A 98 -0.80 -8.54 -3.43
N ARG A 99 -2.02 -8.94 -3.10
CA ARG A 99 -3.21 -8.12 -3.34
C ARG A 99 -3.23 -6.95 -2.37
N THR A 100 -3.23 -5.74 -2.92
CA THR A 100 -3.35 -4.51 -2.16
C THR A 100 -4.81 -4.04 -2.13
N ALA A 101 -5.14 -3.12 -1.22
CA ALA A 101 -6.44 -2.47 -1.17
C ALA A 101 -6.67 -1.51 -2.36
N TYR A 102 -5.65 -1.30 -3.20
CA TYR A 102 -5.73 -0.48 -4.40
C TYR A 102 -6.24 -1.29 -5.58
N TYR A 103 -7.48 -1.02 -5.97
CA TYR A 103 -8.16 -1.70 -7.06
C TYR A 103 -8.63 -0.68 -8.10
N THR A 104 -7.86 -0.52 -9.17
CA THR A 104 -8.30 0.22 -10.36
C THR A 104 -8.92 -0.80 -11.30
N GLY A 105 -10.24 -0.98 -11.25
CA GLY A 105 -10.93 -2.12 -11.90
C GLY A 105 -10.45 -2.43 -13.31
N PHE A 106 -10.31 -1.41 -14.16
CA PHE A 106 -9.71 -1.52 -15.48
C PHE A 106 -8.67 -0.41 -15.64
N TYR A 107 -7.46 -0.76 -16.06
CA TYR A 107 -6.41 0.20 -16.41
C TYR A 107 -5.63 -0.30 -17.63
N THR A 108 -5.08 0.62 -18.41
CA THR A 108 -4.19 0.27 -19.53
C THR A 108 -2.79 0.04 -19.01
N ASP A 109 -2.22 -1.14 -19.28
CA ASP A 109 -0.82 -1.44 -18.97
C ASP A 109 -0.05 -1.72 -20.27
N THR A 110 1.24 -1.40 -20.30
CA THR A 110 2.10 -1.70 -21.43
C THR A 110 2.75 -3.06 -21.19
N THR A 111 2.35 -4.04 -21.99
CA THR A 111 2.97 -5.36 -21.96
C THR A 111 4.46 -5.27 -22.27
N ASN A 112 5.25 -6.28 -21.88
CA ASN A 112 6.69 -6.33 -22.22
C ASN A 112 6.97 -6.24 -23.74
N ALA A 113 5.97 -6.44 -24.60
CA ALA A 113 6.05 -6.27 -26.04
C ALA A 113 5.78 -4.82 -26.52
N GLY A 114 5.64 -3.85 -25.61
CA GLY A 114 5.37 -2.46 -25.94
C GLY A 114 3.92 -2.17 -26.35
N VAL A 115 3.01 -3.14 -26.25
CA VAL A 115 1.60 -3.00 -26.65
C VAL A 115 0.76 -2.61 -25.43
N SER A 116 -0.02 -1.54 -25.57
CA SER A 116 -1.03 -1.13 -24.58
C SER A 116 -2.19 -2.13 -24.56
N SER A 117 -2.45 -2.74 -23.41
CA SER A 117 -3.55 -3.68 -23.21
C SER A 117 -4.42 -3.26 -22.02
N TRP A 118 -5.72 -3.50 -22.10
CA TRP A 118 -6.63 -3.33 -20.97
C TRP A 118 -6.36 -4.43 -19.95
N VAL A 119 -5.74 -4.06 -18.85
CA VAL A 119 -5.52 -4.93 -17.69
C VAL A 119 -6.65 -4.72 -16.72
N VAL A 120 -7.34 -5.82 -16.42
CA VAL A 120 -8.24 -5.89 -15.28
C VAL A 120 -7.34 -6.04 -14.05
N SER A 121 -7.43 -5.12 -13.09
CA SER A 121 -6.91 -5.44 -11.75
C SER A 121 -7.77 -6.62 -11.28
N ALA A 122 -7.26 -7.84 -11.27
CA ALA A 122 -8.05 -9.00 -10.83
C ALA A 122 -7.98 -9.14 -9.30
N ILE A 123 -9.09 -9.64 -8.73
CA ILE A 123 -9.32 -10.00 -7.32
C ILE A 123 -8.46 -11.20 -6.94
#